data_AF-A0A849UEP2-F1
#
_entry.id   AF-A0A849UEP2-F1
#
_cell.length_a   1.000
_cell.length_b   1.000
_cell.length_c   1.000
_cell.angle_alpha   90.00
_cell.angle_beta   90.00
_cell.angle_gamma   90.00
#
_symmetry.space_group_name_H-M   'P 1'
#
loop_
_entity.id
_entity.type
_entity.pdbx_description
1 polymer ?
#
loop_
_entity_poly.entity_id
_entity_poly.type
_entity_poly.pdbx_seq_one_letter_code
_entity_poly.pdbx_strand_id
1 'polypeptide(L)'
;SLSTLPTPNNGAVTLRELPESRAAVLRFSGLAGEEKTAKKTAELLAWLKSKNITPIGTPELARYNPPWTLPFLRRNEVMVAY
;
A
#
# COMPACT_ATOMS: atom_id res chain seq x y z
N SER A 1 -8.87 -17.26 -11.40
CA SER A 1 -7.62 -17.14 -12.16
C SER A 1 -7.78 -16.13 -13.27
N LEU A 2 -6.70 -15.49 -13.74
CA LEU A 2 -6.73 -14.48 -14.80
C LEU A 2 -7.53 -14.88 -16.06
N SER A 3 -7.63 -16.18 -16.33
CA SER A 3 -8.35 -16.77 -17.47
C SER A 3 -9.86 -16.48 -17.55
N THR A 4 -10.50 -16.05 -16.46
CA THR A 4 -11.95 -15.76 -16.42
C THR A 4 -12.27 -14.28 -16.38
N LEU A 5 -11.27 -13.40 -16.43
CA LEU A 5 -11.47 -11.95 -16.41
C LEU A 5 -11.76 -11.43 -17.82
N PRO A 6 -12.66 -10.44 -17.97
CA PRO A 6 -12.91 -9.82 -19.26
C PRO A 6 -11.64 -9.12 -19.77
N THR A 7 -11.38 -9.25 -21.06
CA THR A 7 -10.27 -8.54 -21.70
C THR A 7 -10.52 -7.03 -21.60
N PRO A 8 -9.57 -6.25 -21.08
CA PRO A 8 -9.71 -4.80 -21.07
C PRO A 8 -9.90 -4.26 -22.48
N ASN A 9 -10.89 -3.39 -22.67
CA ASN A 9 -11.14 -2.70 -23.94
C ASN A 9 -10.14 -1.55 -24.20
N ASN A 10 -9.28 -1.25 -23.21
CA ASN A 10 -8.26 -0.22 -23.28
C ASN A 10 -6.88 -0.86 -23.18
N GLY A 11 -6.05 -0.68 -24.22
CA GLY A 11 -4.69 -1.22 -24.30
C GLY A 11 -3.71 -0.67 -23.25
N ALA A 12 -4.07 0.40 -22.54
CA ALA A 12 -3.28 0.89 -21.40
C ALA A 12 -3.50 0.08 -20.10
N VAL A 13 -4.49 -0.81 -20.07
CA VAL A 13 -4.81 -1.64 -18.91
C VAL A 13 -4.23 -3.03 -19.09
N THR A 14 -3.31 -3.41 -18.21
CA THR A 14 -2.74 -4.76 -18.16
C THR A 14 -3.17 -5.46 -16.88
N LEU A 15 -3.57 -6.73 -17.01
CA LEU A 15 -3.87 -7.58 -15.87
C LEU A 15 -2.59 -8.28 -15.43
N ARG A 16 -2.29 -8.25 -14.13
CA ARG A 16 -1.16 -8.96 -13.53
C ARG A 16 -1.66 -9.83 -12.39
N GLU A 17 -1.10 -11.03 -12.28
CA GLU A 17 -1.31 -11.87 -11.10
C GLU A 17 -0.33 -11.44 -10.02
N LEU A 18 -0.83 -11.34 -8.79
CA LEU A 18 -0.01 -11.09 -7.62
C LEU A 18 0.06 -12.38 -6.80
N PRO A 19 1.27 -12.90 -6.50
CA PRO A 19 1.39 -14.09 -5.67
C PRO A 19 0.91 -13.80 -4.24
N GLU A 20 0.51 -14.84 -3.52
CA GLU A 20 0.25 -14.74 -2.09
C GLU A 20 1.50 -14.26 -1.36
N SER A 21 1.33 -13.29 -0.47
CA SER A 21 2.43 -12.72 0.31
C SER A 21 1.94 -12.20 1.65
N ARG A 22 2.86 -12.13 2.61
CA ARG A 22 2.61 -11.43 3.87
C ARG A 22 3.01 -9.97 3.69
N ALA A 23 2.19 -9.08 4.24
CA ALA A 23 2.44 -7.65 4.20
C ALA A 23 2.44 -7.08 5.61
N ALA A 24 3.41 -6.23 5.89
CA ALA A 24 3.43 -5.43 7.10
C ALA A 24 2.73 -4.12 6.77
N VAL A 25 1.80 -3.70 7.64
CA VAL A 25 0.92 -2.57 7.35
C VAL A 25 0.95 -1.59 8.51
N LEU A 26 1.17 -0.31 8.21
CA LEU A 26 1.05 0.78 9.17
C LEU A 26 -0.06 1.73 8.74
N ARG A 27 -1.14 1.74 9.53
CA ARG A 27 -2.31 2.59 9.32
C ARG A 27 -2.09 3.99 9.92
N PHE A 28 -2.53 5.02 9.20
CA PHE A 28 -2.53 6.40 9.68
C PHE A 28 -3.70 7.22 9.10
N SER A 29 -4.03 8.33 9.75
CA SER A 29 -5.08 9.27 9.33
C SER A 29 -4.50 10.60 8.85
N GLY A 30 -5.34 11.45 8.25
CA GLY A 30 -4.96 12.76 7.72
C GLY A 30 -4.62 12.74 6.23
N LEU A 31 -4.00 13.83 5.76
CA LEU A 31 -3.50 13.94 4.40
C LEU A 31 -2.30 13.00 4.19
N ALA A 32 -2.22 12.34 3.03
CA ALA A 32 -1.14 11.43 2.64
C ALA A 32 -0.26 12.08 1.55
N GLY A 33 0.35 13.22 1.88
CA GLY A 33 1.37 13.84 1.04
C GLY A 33 2.69 13.06 1.07
N GLU A 34 3.62 13.40 0.18
CA GLU A 34 4.90 12.70 0.03
C GLU A 34 5.70 12.64 1.33
N GLU A 35 5.88 13.78 2.02
CA GLU A 35 6.62 13.85 3.28
C GLU A 35 6.04 12.93 4.36
N LYS A 36 4.72 12.98 4.56
CA LYS A 36 4.06 12.15 5.58
C LYS A 36 4.13 10.67 5.23
N THR A 37 3.99 10.35 3.95
CA THR A 37 4.10 8.97 3.45
C THR A 37 5.52 8.45 3.69
N ALA A 38 6.55 9.22 3.33
CA ALA A 38 7.95 8.87 3.57
C ALA A 38 8.24 8.66 5.06
N LYS A 39 7.73 9.54 5.94
CA LYS A 39 7.86 9.39 7.39
C LYS A 39 7.21 8.10 7.90
N LYS A 40 6.00 7.80 7.45
CA LYS A 40 5.27 6.58 7.86
C LYS A 40 5.92 5.32 7.31
N THR A 41 6.47 5.36 6.11
CA THR A 41 7.27 4.27 5.54
C THR A 41 8.52 4.02 6.37
N ALA A 42 9.27 5.06 6.74
CA ALA A 42 10.46 4.91 7.59
C ALA A 42 10.11 4.31 8.97
N GLU A 43 8.99 4.72 9.56
CA GLU A 43 8.46 4.17 10.81
C GLU A 43 8.15 2.66 10.70
N LEU A 44 7.49 2.25 9.61
CA LEU A 44 7.21 0.85 9.33
C LEU A 44 8.48 0.02 9.14
N LEU A 45 9.45 0.52 8.36
CA LEU A 45 10.72 -0.17 8.11
C LEU A 45 11.56 -0.31 9.40
N ALA A 46 11.58 0.73 10.24
CA ALA A 46 12.24 0.68 11.54
C ALA A 46 11.58 -0.36 12.46
N TRP A 47 10.24 -0.44 12.45
CA TRP A 47 9.51 -1.44 13.21
C TRP A 47 9.82 -2.87 12.73
N LEU A 48 9.87 -3.11 11.42
CA LEU A 48 10.25 -4.42 10.85
C LEU A 48 11.65 -4.83 11.26
N LYS A 49 12.60 -3.89 11.18
CA LYS A 49 13.98 -4.11 11.64
C LYS A 49 14.03 -4.49 13.12
N SER A 50 13.21 -3.86 13.97
CA SER A 50 13.12 -4.21 15.41
C SER A 50 12.58 -5.62 15.68
N LYS A 51 11.92 -6.22 14.68
CA LYS A 51 11.37 -7.58 14.72
C LYS A 51 12.22 -8.60 13.98
N ASN A 52 13.40 -8.21 13.48
CA ASN A 52 14.25 -9.04 12.62
C ASN A 52 13.50 -9.56 11.37
N ILE A 53 12.54 -8.78 10.85
CA ILE A 53 11.80 -9.09 9.64
C ILE A 53 12.45 -8.34 8.47
N THR A 54 12.80 -9.06 7.41
CA THR A 54 13.38 -8.48 6.20
C THR A 54 12.29 -8.31 5.13
N PRO A 55 11.99 -7.08 4.70
CA PRO A 55 11.06 -6.85 3.61
C PRO A 55 11.60 -7.38 2.27
N ILE A 56 10.72 -7.93 1.44
CA ILE A 56 11.04 -8.51 0.11
C ILE A 56 10.51 -7.65 -1.05
N GLY A 57 9.77 -6.58 -0.75
CA GLY A 57 9.14 -5.70 -1.75
C GLY A 57 9.36 -4.21 -1.48
N THR A 58 8.87 -3.38 -2.39
CA THR A 58 8.85 -1.93 -2.24
C THR A 58 7.66 -1.49 -1.39
N PRO A 59 7.80 -0.48 -0.51
CA PRO A 59 6.66 0.08 0.21
C PRO A 59 5.62 0.71 -0.74
N GLU A 60 4.35 0.43 -0.50
CA GLU A 60 3.22 0.96 -1.27
C GLU A 60 2.28 1.77 -0.36
N LEU A 61 1.68 2.82 -0.92
CA LEU A 61 0.67 3.64 -0.25
C LEU A 61 -0.74 3.24 -0.71
N ALA A 62 -1.54 2.67 0.18
CA ALA A 62 -2.95 2.42 -0.04
C ALA A 62 -3.82 3.55 0.53
N ARG A 63 -4.66 4.14 -0.33
CA ARG A 63 -5.61 5.20 0.01
C ARG A 63 -7.01 4.68 -0.26
N TYR A 64 -7.85 4.65 0.78
CA TYR A 64 -9.18 4.07 0.68
C TYR A 64 -10.30 5.12 0.59
N ASN A 65 -10.04 6.33 1.07
CA ASN A 65 -11.06 7.36 1.16
C ASN A 65 -10.98 8.38 0.02
N PRO A 66 -12.13 8.86 -0.46
CA PRO A 66 -12.20 9.89 -1.48
C PRO A 66 -11.77 11.28 -0.97
N PRO A 67 -11.48 12.23 -1.87
CA PRO A 67 -10.98 13.56 -1.50
C PRO A 67 -11.94 14.39 -0.65
N TRP A 68 -13.25 14.12 -0.67
CA TRP A 68 -14.25 14.82 0.16
C TRP A 68 -14.38 14.27 1.60
N THR A 69 -13.72 13.16 1.95
CA THR A 69 -13.69 12.69 3.34
C THR A 69 -12.86 13.63 4.21
N LEU A 70 -13.37 14.00 5.38
CA LEU A 70 -12.66 14.83 6.36
C LEU A 70 -11.29 14.21 6.68
N PRO A 71 -10.18 14.98 6.71
CA PRO A 71 -8.83 14.41 6.80
C PRO A 71 -8.63 13.44 7.97
N PHE A 72 -9.16 13.75 9.14
CA PHE A 72 -9.03 12.90 10.33
C PHE A 72 -9.83 11.59 10.27
N LEU A 73 -10.81 11.49 9.36
CA LEU A 73 -11.58 10.26 9.10
C LEU A 73 -10.97 9.41 7.97
N ARG A 74 -9.93 9.89 7.28
CA ARG A 74 -9.28 9.12 6.22
C ARG A 74 -8.45 7.98 6.81
N ARG A 75 -8.51 6.82 6.15
CA ARG A 75 -7.64 5.66 6.33
C ARG A 75 -6.64 5.63 5.19
N ASN A 76 -5.38 5.79 5.55
CA ASN A 76 -4.25 5.55 4.68
C ASN A 76 -3.38 4.47 5.30
N GLU A 77 -2.72 3.68 4.45
CA GLU A 77 -1.84 2.61 4.89
C GLU A 77 -0.57 2.66 4.05
N VAL A 78 0.58 2.59 4.72
CA VAL A 78 1.82 2.17 4.06
C VAL A 78 2.00 0.69 4.31
N MET A 79 2.31 -0.07 3.26
CA MET A 79 2.47 -1.51 3.35
C MET A 79 3.71 -1.98 2.61
N VAL A 80 4.36 -3.03 3.11
CA VAL A 80 5.51 -3.64 2.44
C VAL A 80 5.44 -5.15 2.60
N ALA A 81 5.68 -5.88 1.52
CA ALA A 81 5.74 -7.34 1.54
C ALA A 81 7.00 -7.81 2.29
N TYR A 82 6.90 -8.89 3.06
CA TYR A 82 7.99 -9.53 3.79
C TYR A 82 7.82 -11.04 3.88
#